data_AF-E0NJB9-F1
#
_entry.id   AF-E0NJB9-F1
#
_cell.length_a   1.000
_cell.length_b   1.000
_cell.length_c   1.000
_cell.angle_alpha   90.00
_cell.angle_beta   90.00
_cell.angle_gamma   90.00
#
_symmetry.space_group_name_H-M   'P 1'
#
loop_
_entity.id
_entity.type
_entity.pdbx_description
1 polymer ?
#
loop_
_entity_poly.entity_id
_entity_poly.type
_entity_poly.pdbx_seq_one_letter_code
_entity_poly.pdbx_strand_id
1 'polypeptide(L)'
;MKKYKNLFLILLILPLTLISKTNAKSVDVHLPTFNIYVNEVKVENDYKKYPFIVYKGITYFPLTYDDSKFMGWNLKWMQKTRELHVVSTEQVNYQWEDYKQVKVKTKNKKIMKAKTPEFKIKFGDEYLPKTIGKYPVLVYNHVTYIPLVSDYNYEDSCMSYEFSKEKGLEITRPESLHLSAFKKNTFNFDNGSITYYENANIQIYYLDISYKGREANVNCRGENVNLGVELTEKLYPNNQGANIPSLINKFWSEPKKEVANKVDIFVKDNIAIIPLAQDIDGKAVNSVVKIDMDELKILSVKKLTKEEVLNYNPEKYLN
;
A
#
# COMPACT_ATOMS: atom_id res chain seq x y z
N MET A 1 -80.05 9.54 42.63
CA MET A 1 -78.93 9.72 41.67
C MET A 1 -77.60 9.42 42.38
N LYS A 2 -76.62 8.90 41.61
CA LYS A 2 -75.25 8.44 41.98
C LYS A 2 -75.20 7.03 42.60
N LYS A 3 -75.23 5.94 41.84
CA LYS A 3 -74.31 5.37 40.81
C LYS A 3 -72.92 4.96 41.35
N TYR A 4 -72.79 3.63 41.46
CA TYR A 4 -71.62 2.75 41.60
C TYR A 4 -70.29 3.27 41.08
N LYS A 5 -69.19 2.91 41.76
CA LYS A 5 -67.94 2.50 41.09
C LYS A 5 -67.28 1.35 41.86
N ASN A 6 -67.56 0.13 41.39
CA ASN A 6 -66.81 -1.07 41.73
C ASN A 6 -65.35 -0.90 41.29
N LEU A 7 -64.44 -1.19 42.21
CA LEU A 7 -62.99 -1.20 42.02
C LEU A 7 -62.62 -2.49 41.26
N PHE A 8 -62.51 -2.43 39.94
CA PHE A 8 -61.96 -3.52 39.13
C PHE A 8 -60.43 -3.46 39.20
N LEU A 9 -59.82 -4.35 39.97
CA LEU A 9 -58.38 -4.59 39.95
C LEU A 9 -58.06 -5.48 38.74
N ILE A 10 -57.65 -4.86 37.62
CA ILE A 10 -57.13 -5.58 36.46
C ILE A 10 -55.67 -5.98 36.76
N LEU A 11 -55.46 -7.26 37.04
CA LEU A 11 -54.15 -7.87 37.15
C LEU A 11 -53.55 -7.97 35.72
N LEU A 12 -52.72 -7.00 35.35
CA LEU A 12 -52.03 -6.97 34.07
C LEU A 12 -50.90 -8.03 34.07
N ILE A 13 -51.18 -9.22 33.56
CA ILE A 13 -50.16 -10.24 33.31
C ILE A 13 -49.35 -9.79 32.09
N LEU A 14 -48.20 -9.16 32.33
CA LEU A 14 -47.21 -8.85 31.31
C LEU A 14 -46.58 -10.18 30.83
N PRO A 15 -46.67 -10.57 29.55
CA PRO A 15 -45.88 -11.69 29.07
C PRO A 15 -44.41 -11.25 29.05
N LEU A 16 -43.63 -11.77 29.99
CA LEU A 16 -42.17 -11.70 29.96
C LEU A 16 -41.73 -12.52 28.74
N THR A 17 -41.61 -11.88 27.59
CA THR A 17 -40.98 -12.48 26.42
C THR A 17 -39.52 -12.70 26.79
N LEU A 18 -39.17 -13.96 27.08
CA LEU A 18 -37.79 -14.43 27.16
C LEU A 18 -37.18 -14.20 25.78
N ILE A 19 -36.53 -13.05 25.59
CA ILE A 19 -35.59 -12.86 24.50
C ILE A 19 -34.44 -13.80 24.81
N SER A 20 -34.45 -14.98 24.20
CA SER A 20 -33.32 -15.90 24.21
C SER A 20 -32.12 -15.16 23.60
N LYS A 21 -31.26 -14.61 24.46
CA LYS A 21 -29.90 -14.22 24.08
C LYS A 21 -29.20 -15.51 23.67
N THR A 22 -29.21 -15.80 22.37
CA THR A 22 -28.30 -16.77 21.76
C THR A 22 -26.89 -16.32 22.14
N ASN A 23 -26.26 -17.06 23.06
CA ASN A 23 -24.88 -16.82 23.43
C ASN A 23 -24.02 -17.08 22.19
N ALA A 24 -23.47 -16.03 21.58
CA ALA A 24 -22.50 -16.16 20.50
C ALA A 24 -21.41 -17.14 20.95
N LYS A 25 -21.31 -18.27 20.23
CA LYS A 25 -20.43 -19.38 20.58
C LYS A 25 -18.98 -18.88 20.64
N SER A 26 -18.42 -18.85 21.83
CA SER A 26 -17.03 -18.44 22.05
C SER A 26 -16.08 -19.58 21.71
N VAL A 27 -14.95 -19.27 21.10
CA VAL A 27 -13.88 -20.22 20.77
C VAL A 27 -12.58 -19.81 21.45
N ASP A 28 -11.73 -20.79 21.73
CA ASP A 28 -10.36 -20.55 22.19
C ASP A 28 -9.47 -20.21 20.99
N VAL A 29 -8.71 -19.13 21.13
CA VAL A 29 -7.70 -18.69 20.16
C VAL A 29 -6.37 -18.53 20.88
N HIS A 30 -5.29 -18.74 20.15
CA HIS A 30 -3.95 -18.78 20.70
C HIS A 30 -3.11 -17.62 20.20
N LEU A 31 -2.14 -17.18 21.01
CA LEU A 31 -1.09 -16.34 20.51
C LEU A 31 -0.16 -17.18 19.60
N PRO A 32 0.18 -16.72 18.38
CA PRO A 32 1.16 -17.35 17.51
C PRO A 32 2.45 -17.70 18.24
N THR A 33 3.00 -18.88 17.97
CA THR A 33 4.30 -19.34 18.48
C THR A 33 5.43 -19.16 17.47
N PHE A 34 5.18 -18.42 16.39
CA PHE A 34 6.10 -18.13 15.29
C PHE A 34 6.13 -16.62 15.04
N ASN A 35 7.19 -16.14 14.39
CA ASN A 35 7.28 -14.73 14.02
C ASN A 35 6.26 -14.41 12.92
N ILE A 36 5.75 -13.18 12.96
CA ILE A 36 4.90 -12.63 11.91
C ILE A 36 5.59 -11.36 11.39
N TYR A 37 5.64 -11.22 10.08
CA TYR A 37 6.12 -10.03 9.40
C TYR A 37 4.98 -9.51 8.53
N VAL A 38 4.73 -8.20 8.59
CA VAL A 38 3.81 -7.51 7.69
C VAL A 38 4.64 -6.52 6.89
N ASN A 39 4.65 -6.63 5.56
CA ASN A 39 5.52 -5.83 4.67
C ASN A 39 6.96 -5.73 5.22
N GLU A 40 7.57 -6.88 5.51
CA GLU A 40 8.92 -7.03 6.09
C GLU A 40 9.11 -6.51 7.53
N VAL A 41 8.13 -5.79 8.10
CA VAL A 41 8.20 -5.30 9.48
C VAL A 41 7.77 -6.41 10.46
N LYS A 42 8.67 -6.75 11.38
CA LYS A 42 8.42 -7.75 12.42
C LYS A 42 7.32 -7.28 13.38
N VAL A 43 6.32 -8.13 13.60
CA VAL A 43 5.24 -7.87 14.56
C VAL A 43 5.66 -8.29 15.97
N GLU A 44 5.60 -7.36 16.92
CA GLU A 44 5.82 -7.60 18.35
C GLU A 44 4.54 -8.12 19.03
N ASN A 45 4.10 -9.30 18.58
CA ASN A 45 2.76 -9.81 18.89
C ASN A 45 2.51 -10.07 20.40
N ASP A 46 3.58 -10.33 21.15
CA ASP A 46 3.54 -10.50 22.61
C ASP A 46 3.02 -9.26 23.35
N TYR A 47 3.24 -8.06 22.80
CA TYR A 47 2.85 -6.79 23.42
C TYR A 47 1.91 -5.95 22.55
N LYS A 48 1.48 -6.43 21.38
CA LYS A 48 0.53 -5.71 20.53
C LYS A 48 -0.87 -5.73 21.17
N LYS A 49 -1.53 -4.57 21.26
CA LYS A 49 -2.88 -4.40 21.86
C LYS A 49 -3.95 -5.27 21.20
N TYR A 50 -3.80 -5.46 19.89
CA TYR A 50 -4.64 -6.32 19.07
C TYR A 50 -3.72 -7.30 18.35
N PRO A 51 -3.30 -8.39 19.03
CA PRO A 51 -2.34 -9.32 18.48
C PRO A 51 -2.99 -10.13 17.37
N PHE A 52 -2.19 -10.58 16.40
CA PHE A 52 -2.57 -11.71 15.56
C PHE A 52 -2.88 -12.91 16.44
N ILE A 53 -3.92 -13.66 16.06
CA ILE A 53 -4.39 -14.84 16.81
C ILE A 53 -4.41 -16.06 15.91
N VAL A 54 -4.29 -17.26 16.49
CA VAL A 54 -4.36 -18.54 15.79
C VAL A 54 -5.58 -19.32 16.26
N TYR A 55 -6.39 -19.78 15.30
CA TYR A 55 -7.50 -20.70 15.54
C TYR A 55 -7.45 -21.86 14.56
N LYS A 56 -7.48 -23.09 15.09
CA LYS A 56 -7.37 -24.33 14.30
C LYS A 56 -6.20 -24.33 13.30
N GLY A 57 -5.06 -23.80 13.75
CA GLY A 57 -3.82 -23.74 12.96
C GLY A 57 -3.76 -22.63 11.90
N ILE A 58 -4.80 -21.78 11.78
CA ILE A 58 -4.80 -20.63 10.87
C ILE A 58 -4.59 -19.35 11.64
N THR A 59 -3.72 -18.49 11.12
CA THR A 59 -3.49 -17.14 11.62
C THR A 59 -4.59 -16.21 11.15
N TYR A 60 -5.03 -15.32 12.03
CA TYR A 60 -6.05 -14.35 11.75
C TYR A 60 -5.48 -12.94 11.79
N PHE A 61 -5.78 -12.17 10.74
CA PHE A 61 -5.37 -10.79 10.59
C PHE A 61 -6.34 -9.84 11.34
N PRO A 62 -5.84 -8.97 12.25
CA PRO A 62 -6.66 -7.97 12.92
C PRO A 62 -7.04 -6.83 11.97
N LEU A 63 -8.33 -6.59 11.76
CA LEU A 63 -8.83 -5.39 11.07
C LEU A 63 -8.86 -4.19 12.02
N THR A 64 -7.68 -3.75 12.46
CA THR A 64 -7.50 -2.49 13.20
C THR A 64 -7.22 -1.35 12.21
N TYR A 65 -7.31 -0.10 12.67
CA TYR A 65 -6.95 1.04 11.83
C TYR A 65 -5.51 0.93 11.32
N ASP A 66 -4.53 0.72 12.22
CA ASP A 66 -3.10 0.70 11.84
C ASP A 66 -2.75 -0.52 10.98
N ASP A 67 -3.29 -1.71 11.30
CA ASP A 67 -3.02 -2.93 10.54
C ASP A 67 -3.65 -2.87 9.14
N SER A 68 -4.92 -2.49 9.04
CA SER A 68 -5.60 -2.37 7.74
C SER A 68 -4.99 -1.27 6.89
N LYS A 69 -4.66 -0.12 7.47
CA LYS A 69 -4.06 0.99 6.73
C LYS A 69 -2.67 0.64 6.21
N PHE A 70 -1.87 -0.10 6.99
CA PHE A 70 -0.58 -0.59 6.53
C PHE A 70 -0.69 -1.61 5.37
N MET A 71 -1.83 -2.28 5.26
CA MET A 71 -2.19 -3.13 4.12
C MET A 71 -2.92 -2.37 3.00
N GLY A 72 -3.02 -1.03 3.06
CA GLY A 72 -3.72 -0.24 2.05
C GLY A 72 -5.23 -0.41 2.06
N TRP A 73 -5.82 -0.61 3.24
CA TRP A 73 -7.28 -0.75 3.40
C TRP A 73 -7.84 0.31 4.35
N ASN A 74 -9.01 0.83 3.99
CA ASN A 74 -9.84 1.66 4.85
C ASN A 74 -10.96 0.84 5.48
N LEU A 75 -11.18 1.07 6.77
CA LEU A 75 -12.29 0.48 7.52
C LEU A 75 -13.41 1.50 7.67
N LYS A 76 -14.63 1.14 7.27
CA LYS A 76 -15.82 1.98 7.40
C LYS A 76 -16.93 1.22 8.11
N TRP A 77 -17.35 1.73 9.26
CA TRP A 77 -18.52 1.20 9.96
C TRP A 77 -19.80 1.85 9.45
N MET A 78 -20.69 1.05 8.87
CA MET A 78 -21.98 1.49 8.36
C MET A 78 -23.05 1.33 9.45
N GLN A 79 -23.25 2.39 10.23
CA GLN A 79 -24.13 2.35 11.40
C GLN A 79 -25.58 1.92 11.09
N LYS A 80 -26.14 2.36 9.96
CA LYS A 80 -27.54 2.06 9.59
C LYS A 80 -27.77 0.58 9.29
N THR A 81 -26.84 -0.05 8.56
CA THR A 81 -26.94 -1.46 8.17
C THR A 81 -26.26 -2.40 9.16
N ARG A 82 -25.49 -1.86 10.11
CA ARG A 82 -24.63 -2.61 11.06
C ARG A 82 -23.66 -3.50 10.30
N GLU A 83 -22.84 -2.89 9.45
CA GLU A 83 -21.87 -3.58 8.61
C GLU A 83 -20.49 -2.95 8.76
N LEU A 84 -19.46 -3.79 8.70
CA LEU A 84 -18.08 -3.35 8.56
C LEU A 84 -17.68 -3.46 7.09
N HIS A 85 -17.29 -2.36 6.47
CA HIS A 85 -16.79 -2.31 5.10
C HIS A 85 -15.26 -2.18 5.15
N VAL A 86 -14.56 -3.05 4.42
CA VAL A 86 -13.11 -3.01 4.19
C VAL A 86 -12.90 -2.68 2.72
N VAL A 87 -12.31 -1.52 2.45
CA VAL A 87 -12.18 -0.98 1.09
C VAL A 87 -10.71 -0.83 0.76
N SER A 88 -10.28 -1.40 -0.36
CA SER A 88 -8.92 -1.21 -0.85
C SER A 88 -8.71 0.24 -1.27
N THR A 89 -7.56 0.81 -0.92
CA THR A 89 -7.17 2.13 -1.39
C THR A 89 -6.27 1.97 -2.61
N GLU A 90 -6.54 2.73 -3.66
CA GLU A 90 -5.69 2.80 -4.85
C GLU A 90 -4.32 3.42 -4.55
N GLN A 91 -4.22 4.21 -3.46
CA GLN A 91 -2.99 4.84 -3.00
C GLN A 91 -2.59 4.29 -1.63
N VAL A 92 -1.41 3.67 -1.53
CA VAL A 92 -0.85 3.17 -0.26
C VAL A 92 0.46 3.89 0.05
N ASN A 93 0.40 5.17 0.45
CA ASN A 93 1.59 5.94 0.82
C ASN A 93 2.05 5.64 2.25
N TYR A 94 2.52 4.42 2.50
CA TYR A 94 3.05 4.01 3.80
C TYR A 94 4.51 3.60 3.68
N GLN A 95 5.38 4.25 4.44
CA GLN A 95 6.73 3.75 4.70
C GLN A 95 6.69 2.73 5.85
N TRP A 96 7.74 1.91 5.97
CA TRP A 96 7.82 0.88 7.02
C TRP A 96 7.80 1.50 8.42
N GLU A 97 8.31 2.72 8.59
CA GLU A 97 8.31 3.48 9.84
C GLU A 97 6.91 3.92 10.28
N ASP A 98 5.93 3.95 9.37
CA ASP A 98 4.56 4.38 9.66
C ASP A 98 3.72 3.27 10.30
N TYR A 99 4.20 2.02 10.30
CA TYR A 99 3.46 0.90 10.88
C TYR A 99 3.41 0.96 12.41
N LYS A 100 2.33 1.54 12.92
CA LYS A 100 2.09 1.70 14.36
C LYS A 100 1.59 0.41 15.00
N GLN A 101 2.48 -0.27 15.69
CA GLN A 101 2.13 -1.40 16.54
C GLN A 101 1.75 -0.92 17.94
N VAL A 102 0.49 -0.57 18.16
CA VAL A 102 0.00 -0.10 19.47
C VAL A 102 0.32 -1.13 20.56
N LYS A 103 1.20 -0.78 21.51
CA LYS A 103 1.67 -1.70 22.55
C LYS A 103 0.84 -1.62 23.84
N VAL A 104 0.73 -2.75 24.53
CA VAL A 104 0.25 -2.86 25.91
C VAL A 104 1.41 -3.09 26.88
N LYS A 105 1.27 -2.65 28.13
CA LYS A 105 2.32 -2.75 29.15
C LYS A 105 2.60 -4.20 29.60
N THR A 106 1.59 -5.06 29.49
CA THR A 106 1.64 -6.45 29.94
C THR A 106 1.60 -7.38 28.75
N LYS A 107 2.38 -8.45 28.80
CA LYS A 107 2.38 -9.49 27.77
C LYS A 107 0.99 -10.11 27.60
N ASN A 108 0.61 -10.35 26.34
CA ASN A 108 -0.65 -11.00 25.98
C ASN A 108 -0.73 -12.43 26.54
N LYS A 109 -1.95 -12.86 26.87
CA LYS A 109 -2.22 -14.24 27.30
C LYS A 109 -1.99 -15.20 26.13
N LYS A 110 -1.46 -16.39 26.42
CA LYS A 110 -1.27 -17.45 25.42
C LYS A 110 -2.59 -17.97 24.83
N ILE A 111 -3.67 -17.91 25.62
CA ILE A 111 -5.01 -18.36 25.22
C ILE A 111 -6.01 -17.25 25.53
N MET A 112 -6.88 -16.96 24.56
CA MET A 112 -7.89 -15.90 24.61
C MET A 112 -9.23 -16.46 24.10
N LYS A 113 -10.34 -15.77 24.43
CA LYS A 113 -11.69 -16.12 23.96
C LYS A 113 -12.11 -15.15 22.86
N ALA A 114 -12.40 -15.67 21.67
CA ALA A 114 -12.99 -14.92 20.57
C ALA A 114 -14.43 -15.37 20.31
N LYS A 115 -15.22 -14.55 19.62
CA LYS A 115 -16.61 -14.84 19.26
C LYS A 115 -16.82 -14.64 17.76
N THR A 116 -17.92 -15.13 17.21
CA THR A 116 -18.35 -14.76 15.85
C THR A 116 -19.01 -13.38 15.87
N PRO A 117 -18.82 -12.54 14.83
CA PRO A 117 -19.51 -11.26 14.71
C PRO A 117 -21.03 -11.47 14.55
N GLU A 118 -21.81 -10.53 15.08
CA GLU A 118 -23.27 -10.43 14.87
C GLU A 118 -23.63 -9.44 13.74
N PHE A 119 -22.62 -9.01 12.97
CA PHE A 119 -22.73 -8.06 11.87
C PHE A 119 -22.13 -8.67 10.59
N LYS A 120 -22.49 -8.12 9.43
CA LYS A 120 -21.90 -8.52 8.15
C LYS A 120 -20.62 -7.73 7.89
N ILE A 121 -19.73 -8.34 7.12
CA ILE A 121 -18.50 -7.71 6.66
C ILE A 121 -18.54 -7.69 5.13
N LYS A 122 -18.34 -6.52 4.55
CA LYS A 122 -18.13 -6.34 3.11
C LYS A 122 -16.63 -6.09 2.90
N PHE A 123 -15.97 -6.86 2.06
CA PHE A 123 -14.57 -6.71 1.71
C PHE A 123 -14.49 -6.48 0.20
N GLY A 124 -14.03 -5.30 -0.22
CA GLY A 124 -14.21 -4.85 -1.59
C GLY A 124 -15.70 -4.78 -1.94
N ASP A 125 -16.09 -5.42 -3.04
CA ASP A 125 -17.47 -5.49 -3.48
C ASP A 125 -18.27 -6.70 -2.98
N GLU A 126 -17.60 -7.67 -2.36
CA GLU A 126 -18.22 -8.89 -1.85
C GLU A 126 -18.49 -8.88 -0.34
N TYR A 127 -19.54 -9.61 0.06
CA TYR A 127 -19.76 -9.92 1.47
C TYR A 127 -18.99 -11.16 1.87
N LEU A 128 -18.19 -11.06 2.93
CA LEU A 128 -17.49 -12.22 3.46
C LEU A 128 -18.52 -13.26 3.95
N PRO A 129 -18.32 -14.55 3.63
CA PRO A 129 -19.13 -15.60 4.21
C PRO A 129 -18.90 -15.67 5.73
N LYS A 130 -19.90 -16.17 6.47
CA LYS A 130 -19.76 -16.36 7.94
C LYS A 130 -18.56 -17.25 8.30
N THR A 131 -18.22 -18.17 7.41
CA THR A 131 -17.07 -19.06 7.50
C THR A 131 -16.39 -19.13 6.15
N ILE A 132 -15.06 -18.99 6.15
CA ILE A 132 -14.20 -19.27 5.00
C ILE A 132 -13.69 -20.70 5.18
N GLY A 133 -14.25 -21.63 4.39
CA GLY A 133 -14.12 -23.06 4.67
C GLY A 133 -14.65 -23.40 6.07
N LYS A 134 -13.76 -23.89 6.94
CA LYS A 134 -14.07 -24.24 8.36
C LYS A 134 -13.72 -23.14 9.37
N TYR A 135 -13.26 -21.99 8.88
CA TYR A 135 -12.70 -20.90 9.69
C TYR A 135 -13.70 -19.74 9.75
N PRO A 136 -14.39 -19.52 10.89
CA PRO A 136 -15.30 -18.40 11.04
C PRO A 136 -14.51 -17.09 11.08
N VAL A 137 -15.11 -15.99 10.64
CA VAL A 137 -14.65 -14.65 11.02
C VAL A 137 -14.80 -14.49 12.53
N LEU A 138 -13.83 -13.86 13.19
CA LEU A 138 -13.80 -13.73 14.64
C LEU A 138 -13.85 -12.28 15.08
N VAL A 139 -14.32 -12.06 16.30
CA VAL A 139 -14.23 -10.80 17.03
C VAL A 139 -13.53 -11.07 18.36
N TYR A 140 -12.46 -10.34 18.60
CA TYR A 140 -11.72 -10.33 19.85
C TYR A 140 -11.43 -8.88 20.25
N ASN A 141 -11.71 -8.54 21.50
CA ASN A 141 -11.51 -7.19 22.03
C ASN A 141 -12.12 -6.07 21.14
N HIS A 142 -13.33 -6.31 20.62
CA HIS A 142 -14.08 -5.40 19.72
C HIS A 142 -13.43 -5.15 18.35
N VAL A 143 -12.43 -5.95 17.96
CA VAL A 143 -11.79 -5.93 16.64
C VAL A 143 -12.20 -7.17 15.86
N THR A 144 -12.48 -7.00 14.57
CA THR A 144 -12.76 -8.10 13.64
C THR A 144 -11.46 -8.72 13.15
N TYR A 145 -11.45 -10.04 13.03
CA TYR A 145 -10.30 -10.84 12.63
C TYR A 145 -10.69 -11.75 11.46
N ILE A 146 -9.94 -11.66 10.35
CA ILE A 146 -10.17 -12.47 9.15
C ILE A 146 -9.12 -13.60 9.05
N PRO A 147 -9.51 -14.83 8.70
CA PRO A 147 -8.59 -15.97 8.64
C PRO A 147 -7.73 -15.98 7.37
N LEU A 148 -6.39 -16.03 7.50
CA LEU A 148 -5.49 -16.12 6.35
C LEU A 148 -5.47 -17.55 5.79
N VAL A 149 -6.38 -17.83 4.86
CA VAL A 149 -6.67 -19.15 4.30
C VAL A 149 -6.27 -19.18 2.83
N SER A 150 -5.23 -19.96 2.49
CA SER A 150 -4.52 -19.90 1.20
C SER A 150 -5.40 -20.09 -0.05
N ASP A 151 -6.50 -20.84 0.06
CA ASP A 151 -7.46 -21.09 -1.02
C ASP A 151 -8.61 -20.07 -1.08
N TYR A 152 -8.60 -19.07 -0.18
CA TYR A 152 -9.57 -17.98 -0.20
C TYR A 152 -8.92 -16.68 -0.66
N ASN A 153 -9.39 -16.18 -1.80
CA ASN A 153 -9.01 -14.87 -2.30
C ASN A 153 -9.89 -13.79 -1.67
N TYR A 154 -9.28 -12.87 -0.93
CA TYR A 154 -9.95 -11.64 -0.55
C TYR A 154 -9.92 -10.71 -1.75
N GLU A 155 -11.05 -10.53 -2.42
CA GLU A 155 -11.17 -9.67 -3.60
C GLU A 155 -10.56 -8.28 -3.33
N ASP A 156 -9.79 -7.79 -4.30
CA ASP A 156 -9.06 -6.51 -4.28
C ASP A 156 -8.08 -6.30 -3.11
N SER A 157 -7.79 -7.35 -2.34
CA SER A 157 -6.88 -7.24 -1.19
C SER A 157 -5.43 -7.03 -1.62
N CYS A 158 -5.06 -7.54 -2.80
CA CYS A 158 -3.68 -7.68 -3.28
C CYS A 158 -2.75 -8.30 -2.22
N MET A 159 -3.28 -9.00 -1.21
CA MET A 159 -2.48 -9.51 -0.11
C MET A 159 -1.98 -10.90 -0.46
N SER A 160 -0.67 -11.10 -0.41
CA SER A 160 -0.04 -12.40 -0.37
C SER A 160 0.43 -12.72 1.04
N TYR A 161 0.50 -14.01 1.36
CA TYR A 161 1.13 -14.46 2.59
C TYR A 161 1.73 -15.83 2.39
N GLU A 162 2.88 -16.04 3.01
CA GLU A 162 3.65 -17.27 2.90
C GLU A 162 4.15 -17.66 4.29
N PHE A 163 4.07 -18.95 4.60
CA PHE A 163 4.62 -19.49 5.84
C PHE A 163 5.84 -20.34 5.55
N SER A 164 6.96 -20.02 6.20
CA SER A 164 8.15 -20.86 6.23
C SER A 164 8.51 -21.24 7.67
N LYS A 165 9.11 -22.42 7.85
CA LYS A 165 9.58 -22.85 9.18
C LYS A 165 10.70 -21.95 9.72
N GLU A 166 11.50 -21.38 8.83
CA GLU A 166 12.67 -20.58 9.19
C GLU A 166 12.29 -19.16 9.61
N LYS A 167 11.47 -18.48 8.82
CA LYS A 167 11.10 -17.08 9.09
C LYS A 167 9.80 -16.95 9.89
N GLY A 168 8.84 -17.85 9.71
CA GLY A 168 7.47 -17.71 10.22
C GLY A 168 6.50 -17.29 9.12
N LEU A 169 5.50 -16.48 9.47
CA LEU A 169 4.50 -15.98 8.53
C LEU A 169 4.91 -14.61 8.00
N GLU A 170 5.06 -14.50 6.68
CA GLU A 170 5.25 -13.24 5.97
C GLU A 170 3.91 -12.86 5.31
N ILE A 171 3.41 -11.67 5.58
CA ILE A 171 2.19 -11.09 5.00
C ILE A 171 2.61 -9.84 4.24
N THR A 172 2.22 -9.77 2.98
CA THR A 172 2.73 -8.78 2.06
C THR A 172 1.58 -8.25 1.21
N ARG A 173 1.56 -6.95 0.96
CA ARG A 173 0.86 -6.42 -0.21
C ARG A 173 1.91 -5.95 -1.23
N PRO A 174 1.97 -6.52 -2.44
CA PRO A 174 3.00 -6.22 -3.44
C PRO A 174 3.10 -4.73 -3.79
N GLU A 175 1.99 -3.99 -3.76
CA GLU A 175 1.95 -2.55 -4.00
C GLU A 175 2.55 -1.73 -2.85
N SER A 176 2.43 -2.20 -1.60
CA SER A 176 3.05 -1.52 -0.45
C SER A 176 4.55 -1.79 -0.30
N LEU A 177 5.13 -2.66 -1.15
CA LEU A 177 6.48 -3.15 -0.93
C LEU A 177 7.60 -2.26 -1.49
N HIS A 178 7.34 -1.31 -2.40
CA HIS A 178 8.43 -0.49 -2.94
C HIS A 178 7.96 0.88 -3.40
N LEU A 179 7.76 1.81 -2.46
CA LEU A 179 7.61 3.24 -2.79
C LEU A 179 8.94 4.00 -2.71
N SER A 180 9.85 3.60 -1.81
CA SER A 180 11.10 4.33 -1.54
C SER A 180 12.29 3.95 -2.43
N ALA A 181 12.24 2.80 -3.12
CA ALA A 181 13.35 2.34 -3.96
C ALA A 181 12.87 1.96 -5.37
N PHE A 182 13.39 2.65 -6.38
CA PHE A 182 13.26 2.25 -7.77
C PHE A 182 14.06 0.98 -8.02
N LYS A 183 13.43 -0.08 -8.51
CA LYS A 183 14.13 -1.24 -9.06
C LYS A 183 14.57 -0.93 -10.48
N LYS A 184 15.87 -1.02 -10.73
CA LYS A 184 16.45 -0.93 -12.08
C LYS A 184 16.47 -2.33 -12.72
N ASN A 185 15.74 -2.50 -13.81
CA ASN A 185 15.75 -3.71 -14.63
C ASN A 185 16.19 -3.35 -16.05
N THR A 186 17.06 -4.17 -16.67
CA THR A 186 17.49 -3.97 -18.06
C THR A 186 17.20 -5.22 -18.88
N PHE A 187 16.43 -5.06 -19.95
CA PHE A 187 16.12 -6.09 -20.95
C PHE A 187 16.93 -5.82 -22.20
N ASN A 188 17.79 -6.75 -22.60
CA ASN A 188 18.58 -6.64 -23.82
C ASN A 188 17.91 -7.42 -24.96
N PHE A 189 17.99 -6.91 -26.19
CA PHE A 189 17.56 -7.56 -27.42
C PHE A 189 18.54 -7.24 -28.54
N ASP A 190 18.44 -7.94 -29.68
CA ASP A 190 19.47 -7.97 -30.73
C ASP A 190 19.94 -6.58 -31.20
N ASN A 191 19.06 -5.58 -31.18
CA ASN A 191 19.34 -4.22 -31.65
C ASN A 191 19.19 -3.15 -30.55
N GLY A 192 19.28 -3.51 -29.27
CA GLY A 192 19.10 -2.53 -28.21
C GLY A 192 18.91 -3.07 -26.80
N SER A 193 18.51 -2.16 -25.91
CA SER A 193 18.10 -2.49 -24.55
C SER A 193 16.94 -1.61 -24.10
N ILE A 194 16.08 -2.09 -23.22
CA ILE A 194 15.17 -1.24 -22.45
C ILE A 194 15.55 -1.37 -20.99
N THR A 195 15.74 -0.25 -20.32
CA THR A 195 15.93 -0.22 -18.87
C THR A 195 14.77 0.51 -18.22
N TYR A 196 14.14 -0.16 -17.26
CA TYR A 196 13.04 0.36 -16.47
C TYR A 196 13.56 0.65 -15.06
N TYR A 197 13.23 1.82 -14.53
CA TYR A 197 13.21 2.11 -13.11
C TYR A 197 11.74 2.07 -12.70
N GLU A 198 11.37 1.09 -11.88
CA GLU A 198 10.00 0.98 -11.40
C GLU A 198 9.92 0.96 -9.88
N ASN A 199 8.93 1.68 -9.37
CA ASN A 199 8.41 1.53 -8.02
C ASN A 199 6.91 1.18 -8.11
N ALA A 200 6.20 1.17 -6.99
CA ALA A 200 4.79 0.81 -6.96
C ALA A 200 3.88 1.72 -7.81
N ASN A 201 4.22 3.01 -7.94
CA ASN A 201 3.35 4.03 -8.55
C ASN A 201 3.81 4.45 -9.96
N ILE A 202 5.12 4.39 -10.22
CA ILE A 202 5.74 4.94 -11.42
C ILE A 202 6.67 3.89 -12.05
N GLN A 203 6.53 3.73 -13.36
CA GLN A 203 7.52 3.07 -14.20
C GLN A 203 8.14 4.10 -15.16
N ILE A 204 9.38 4.46 -14.87
CA ILE A 204 10.22 5.22 -15.80
C ILE A 204 10.98 4.21 -16.64
N TYR A 205 11.03 4.37 -17.95
CA TYR A 205 11.89 3.52 -18.78
C TYR A 205 12.61 4.29 -19.85
N TYR A 206 13.76 3.78 -20.24
CA TYR A 206 14.45 4.23 -21.43
C TYR A 206 14.77 3.06 -22.35
N LEU A 207 14.56 3.30 -23.64
CA LEU A 207 14.80 2.38 -24.75
C LEU A 207 16.03 2.89 -25.51
N ASP A 208 17.06 2.05 -25.62
CA ASP A 208 18.26 2.28 -26.41
C ASP A 208 18.18 1.41 -27.66
N ILE A 209 17.99 2.00 -28.85
CA ILE A 209 17.96 1.28 -30.13
C ILE A 209 19.16 1.72 -30.97
N SER A 210 20.00 0.75 -31.35
CA SER A 210 21.28 0.96 -32.03
C SER A 210 21.21 1.75 -33.34
N TYR A 211 20.06 1.79 -34.01
CA TYR A 211 19.85 2.52 -35.28
C TYR A 211 18.88 3.72 -35.18
N LYS A 212 18.21 3.94 -34.04
CA LYS A 212 17.22 5.02 -33.85
C LYS A 212 17.51 5.98 -32.69
N GLY A 213 18.58 5.73 -31.93
CA GLY A 213 18.96 6.55 -30.78
C GLY A 213 18.31 6.07 -29.48
N ARG A 214 18.38 6.91 -28.45
CA ARG A 214 17.83 6.64 -27.11
C ARG A 214 16.52 7.39 -26.92
N GLU A 215 15.55 6.73 -26.29
CA GLU A 215 14.23 7.25 -25.95
C GLU A 215 14.02 7.09 -24.44
N ALA A 216 13.57 8.12 -23.74
CA ALA A 216 13.17 8.03 -22.33
C ALA A 216 11.67 8.34 -22.21
N ASN A 217 10.92 7.53 -21.47
CA ASN A 217 9.50 7.71 -21.21
C ASN A 217 9.23 7.56 -19.71
N VAL A 218 8.27 8.34 -19.20
CA VAL A 218 7.80 8.25 -17.82
C VAL A 218 6.33 7.86 -17.88
N ASN A 219 6.04 6.62 -17.46
CA ASN A 219 4.68 6.09 -17.39
C ASN A 219 4.28 5.89 -15.94
N CYS A 220 3.06 6.30 -15.61
CA CYS A 220 2.43 6.01 -14.33
C CYS A 220 1.74 4.65 -14.41
N ARG A 221 1.69 3.91 -13.29
CA ARG A 221 0.85 2.70 -13.18
C ARG A 221 -0.49 3.11 -12.58
N GLY A 222 -1.58 2.82 -13.28
CA GLY A 222 -2.91 3.30 -12.91
C GLY A 222 -3.19 4.66 -13.54
N GLU A 223 -4.28 4.72 -14.31
CA GLU A 223 -4.64 5.77 -15.27
C GLU A 223 -3.64 5.96 -16.44
N ASN A 224 -4.16 6.12 -17.67
CA ASN A 224 -3.37 6.26 -18.91
C ASN A 224 -2.65 7.63 -18.99
N VAL A 225 -1.84 8.00 -17.99
CA VAL A 225 -1.08 9.25 -17.95
C VAL A 225 0.33 9.01 -18.49
N ASN A 226 0.59 9.53 -19.70
CA ASN A 226 1.92 9.53 -20.32
C ASN A 226 2.59 10.88 -20.08
N LEU A 227 3.40 10.97 -19.02
CA LEU A 227 4.17 12.18 -18.70
C LEU A 227 5.33 12.43 -19.67
N GLY A 228 5.66 11.47 -20.54
CA GLY A 228 6.69 11.63 -21.57
C GLY A 228 6.38 12.76 -22.55
N VAL A 229 5.11 12.93 -22.93
CA VAL A 229 4.70 14.02 -23.85
C VAL A 229 4.87 15.38 -23.17
N GLU A 230 4.32 15.55 -21.97
CA GLU A 230 4.44 16.79 -21.19
C GLU A 230 5.91 17.12 -20.89
N LEU A 231 6.73 16.12 -20.56
CA LEU A 231 8.16 16.30 -20.32
C LEU A 231 8.89 16.76 -21.59
N THR A 232 8.54 16.17 -22.74
CA THR A 232 9.10 16.56 -24.04
C THR A 232 8.76 18.02 -24.37
N GLU A 233 7.51 18.43 -24.16
CA GLU A 233 7.08 19.82 -24.38
C GLU A 233 7.81 20.80 -23.45
N LYS A 234 8.01 20.45 -22.18
CA LYS A 234 8.75 21.31 -21.22
C LYS A 234 10.25 21.41 -21.55
N LEU A 235 10.87 20.34 -22.04
CA LEU A 235 12.28 20.32 -22.42
C LEU A 235 12.54 20.93 -23.80
N TYR A 236 11.61 20.70 -24.74
CA TYR A 236 11.71 21.02 -26.16
C TYR A 236 10.41 21.66 -26.69
N PRO A 237 10.06 22.87 -26.23
CA PRO A 237 8.79 23.51 -26.59
C PRO A 237 8.61 23.75 -28.09
N ASN A 238 9.71 23.79 -28.85
CA ASN A 238 9.72 24.02 -30.30
C ASN A 238 9.86 22.74 -31.14
N ASN A 239 9.90 21.56 -30.52
CA ASN A 239 10.16 20.30 -31.21
C ASN A 239 9.11 19.24 -30.82
N GLN A 240 7.86 19.50 -31.23
CA GLN A 240 6.75 18.59 -31.00
C GLN A 240 6.92 17.33 -31.87
N GLY A 241 7.10 16.17 -31.21
CA GLY A 241 7.30 14.88 -31.87
C GLY A 241 8.73 14.35 -31.90
N ALA A 242 9.69 15.02 -31.23
CA ALA A 242 11.07 14.54 -31.13
C ALA A 242 11.23 13.47 -30.03
N ASN A 243 11.88 12.35 -30.39
CA ASN A 243 12.36 11.34 -29.47
C ASN A 243 13.24 11.97 -28.39
N ILE A 244 13.00 11.69 -27.11
CA ILE A 244 13.78 12.24 -25.98
C ILE A 244 15.20 11.63 -26.00
N PRO A 245 16.27 12.34 -26.42
CA PRO A 245 17.63 11.79 -26.44
C PRO A 245 18.30 11.91 -25.07
N SER A 246 17.52 11.87 -24.00
CA SER A 246 17.99 12.08 -22.63
C SER A 246 18.42 10.77 -22.00
N LEU A 247 19.61 10.75 -21.40
CA LEU A 247 20.00 9.70 -20.48
C LEU A 247 19.51 10.05 -19.08
N ILE A 248 18.74 9.14 -18.50
CA ILE A 248 18.37 9.20 -17.10
C ILE A 248 19.57 8.73 -16.26
N ASN A 249 19.62 9.22 -15.03
CA ASN A 249 20.52 8.72 -14.00
C ASN A 249 21.99 9.06 -14.18
N LYS A 250 22.26 10.19 -14.84
CA LYS A 250 23.62 10.68 -15.03
C LYS A 250 23.62 12.13 -15.46
N PHE A 251 24.82 12.69 -15.39
CA PHE A 251 25.15 13.97 -15.99
C PHE A 251 26.36 13.85 -16.92
N TRP A 252 26.47 14.82 -17.81
CA TRP A 252 27.53 14.94 -18.78
C TRP A 252 28.33 16.22 -18.60
N SER A 253 29.66 16.12 -18.66
CA SER A 253 30.53 17.30 -18.72
C SER A 253 30.60 17.86 -20.15
N GLU A 254 30.52 16.97 -21.13
CA GLU A 254 30.48 17.20 -22.59
C GLU A 254 29.54 16.13 -23.18
N PRO A 255 28.98 16.30 -24.38
CA PRO A 255 28.11 15.29 -24.97
C PRO A 255 28.73 13.89 -24.92
N LYS A 256 27.99 12.93 -24.35
CA LYS A 256 28.42 11.53 -24.18
C LYS A 256 29.62 11.30 -23.25
N LYS A 257 30.07 12.31 -22.50
CA LYS A 257 31.16 12.20 -21.51
C LYS A 257 30.61 12.34 -20.10
N GLU A 258 30.52 11.21 -19.40
CA GLU A 258 29.94 11.13 -18.06
C GLU A 258 30.77 11.86 -17.01
N VAL A 259 30.08 12.53 -16.10
CA VAL A 259 30.69 13.03 -14.86
C VAL A 259 30.85 11.84 -13.91
N ALA A 260 32.01 11.71 -13.27
CA ALA A 260 32.33 10.57 -12.41
C ALA A 260 31.43 10.43 -11.16
N ASN A 261 30.64 11.45 -10.82
CA ASN A 261 29.72 11.39 -9.70
C ASN A 261 28.59 10.41 -10.01
N LYS A 262 28.39 9.43 -9.11
CA LYS A 262 27.22 8.56 -9.16
C LYS A 262 25.97 9.40 -8.88
N VAL A 263 25.05 9.40 -9.82
CA VAL A 263 23.80 10.16 -9.77
C VAL A 263 22.69 9.14 -9.91
N ASP A 264 21.84 9.01 -8.89
CA ASP A 264 20.68 8.10 -8.91
C ASP A 264 19.35 8.88 -8.94
N ILE A 265 18.25 8.24 -9.32
CA ILE A 265 16.91 8.81 -9.13
C ILE A 265 16.69 8.88 -7.63
N PHE A 266 16.39 10.07 -7.14
CA PHE A 266 16.17 10.29 -5.72
C PHE A 266 14.68 10.41 -5.44
N VAL A 267 14.23 9.70 -4.41
CA VAL A 267 12.84 9.73 -3.96
C VAL A 267 12.82 10.13 -2.50
N LYS A 268 11.96 11.09 -2.17
CA LYS A 268 11.61 11.39 -0.79
C LYS A 268 10.12 11.68 -0.73
N ASP A 269 9.44 10.97 0.18
CA ASP A 269 7.98 11.04 0.32
C ASP A 269 7.30 10.72 -1.03
N ASN A 270 6.43 11.61 -1.53
CA ASN A 270 5.76 11.50 -2.82
C ASN A 270 6.52 12.19 -3.96
N ILE A 271 7.74 12.70 -3.73
CA ILE A 271 8.48 13.48 -4.73
C ILE A 271 9.63 12.65 -5.31
N ALA A 272 9.64 12.53 -6.63
CA ALA A 272 10.76 11.98 -7.39
C ALA A 272 11.58 13.09 -8.04
N ILE A 273 12.90 13.02 -7.87
CA ILE A 273 13.90 13.88 -8.46
C ILE A 273 14.68 13.04 -9.47
N ILE A 274 14.49 13.33 -10.76
CA ILE A 274 15.02 12.55 -11.88
C ILE A 274 16.14 13.35 -12.57
N PRO A 275 17.39 12.90 -12.46
CA PRO A 275 18.52 13.49 -13.18
C PRO A 275 18.50 13.09 -14.65
N LEU A 276 18.69 14.07 -15.54
CA LEU A 276 18.74 13.89 -16.99
C LEU A 276 20.00 14.54 -17.59
N ALA A 277 20.59 13.87 -18.57
CA ALA A 277 21.64 14.42 -19.45
C ALA A 277 21.22 14.34 -20.91
N GLN A 278 21.45 15.43 -21.66
CA GLN A 278 21.03 15.59 -23.05
C GLN A 278 22.18 16.13 -23.90
N ASP A 279 22.14 15.81 -25.20
CA ASP A 279 22.92 16.49 -26.24
C ASP A 279 21.95 17.39 -27.02
N ILE A 280 22.16 18.70 -26.94
CA ILE A 280 21.38 19.70 -27.69
C ILE A 280 22.36 20.49 -28.55
N ASP A 281 22.27 20.33 -29.86
CA ASP A 281 23.12 21.00 -30.84
C ASP A 281 24.63 20.88 -30.54
N GLY A 282 25.07 19.69 -30.11
CA GLY A 282 26.47 19.41 -29.78
C GLY A 282 26.90 19.94 -28.41
N LYS A 283 25.96 20.26 -27.52
CA LYS A 283 26.22 20.72 -26.16
C LYS A 283 25.55 19.83 -25.13
N ALA A 284 26.30 19.49 -24.08
CA ALA A 284 25.73 18.79 -22.94
C ALA A 284 24.79 19.73 -22.17
N VAL A 285 23.54 19.32 -22.05
CA VAL A 285 22.53 19.98 -21.22
C VAL A 285 22.09 19.00 -20.15
N ASN A 286 22.30 19.37 -18.89
CA ASN A 286 21.89 18.57 -17.76
C ASN A 286 20.67 19.20 -17.11
N SER A 287 19.71 18.39 -16.69
CA SER A 287 18.47 18.85 -16.08
C SER A 287 18.06 17.94 -14.94
N VAL A 288 17.20 18.48 -14.07
CA VAL A 288 16.51 17.73 -13.02
C VAL A 288 15.02 17.92 -13.23
N VAL A 289 14.29 16.81 -13.21
CA VAL A 289 12.83 16.79 -13.27
C VAL A 289 12.31 16.46 -11.88
N LYS A 290 11.41 17.29 -11.37
CA LYS A 290 10.67 17.05 -10.13
C LYS A 290 9.27 16.57 -10.49
N ILE A 291 8.92 15.38 -10.04
CA ILE A 291 7.60 14.78 -10.27
C ILE A 291 6.92 14.56 -8.93
N ASP A 292 5.64 14.94 -8.87
CA ASP A 292 4.74 14.50 -7.81
C ASP A 292 4.16 13.13 -8.22
N MET A 293 4.49 12.11 -7.43
CA MET A 293 4.08 10.73 -7.70
C MET A 293 2.65 10.43 -7.24
N ASP A 294 2.04 11.30 -6.45
CA ASP A 294 0.64 11.18 -6.01
C ASP A 294 -0.29 11.89 -6.98
N GLU A 295 0.07 13.10 -7.38
CA GLU A 295 -0.70 13.87 -8.37
C GLU A 295 -0.42 13.46 -9.81
N LEU A 296 0.61 12.63 -10.04
CA LEU A 296 1.09 12.20 -11.36
C LEU A 296 1.37 13.41 -12.28
N LYS A 297 2.17 14.37 -11.80
CA LYS A 297 2.46 15.62 -12.53
C LYS A 297 3.93 16.02 -12.47
N ILE A 298 4.39 16.66 -13.54
CA ILE A 298 5.70 17.31 -13.55
C ILE A 298 5.59 18.66 -12.85
N LEU A 299 6.08 18.73 -11.62
CA LEU A 299 6.12 19.96 -10.82
C LEU A 299 7.11 20.97 -11.40
N SER A 300 8.30 20.52 -11.79
CA SER A 300 9.31 21.39 -12.40
C SER A 300 10.34 20.65 -13.24
N VAL A 301 10.95 21.38 -14.17
CA VAL A 301 12.12 20.97 -14.94
C VAL A 301 13.16 22.08 -14.81
N LYS A 302 14.32 21.78 -14.22
CA LYS A 302 15.40 22.76 -14.01
C LYS A 302 16.65 22.34 -14.76
N LYS A 303 17.15 23.19 -15.66
CA LYS A 303 18.49 23.06 -16.25
C LYS A 303 19.56 23.38 -15.21
N LEU A 304 20.62 22.58 -15.20
CA LEU A 304 21.73 22.72 -14.26
C LEU A 304 22.93 23.41 -14.91
N THR A 305 23.59 24.25 -14.12
CA THR A 305 24.92 24.76 -14.43
C THR A 305 25.99 23.68 -14.24
N LYS A 306 27.20 23.91 -14.78
CA LYS A 306 28.33 22.99 -14.60
C LYS A 306 28.68 22.77 -13.12
N GLU A 307 28.57 23.81 -12.30
CA GLU A 307 28.84 23.73 -10.87
C GLU A 307 27.76 22.92 -10.12
N GLU A 308 26.48 23.10 -10.46
CA GLU A 308 25.38 22.32 -9.88
C GLU A 308 25.48 20.84 -10.24
N VAL A 309 25.98 20.50 -11.43
CA VAL A 309 26.24 19.13 -11.86
C VAL A 309 27.37 18.48 -11.03
N LEU A 310 28.47 19.20 -10.83
CA LEU A 310 29.61 18.70 -10.05
C LEU A 310 29.31 18.57 -8.56
N ASN A 311 28.43 19.43 -8.04
CA ASN A 311 28.05 19.47 -6.62
C ASN A 311 26.59 19.01 -6.41
N TYR A 312 26.13 18.08 -7.26
CA TYR A 312 24.74 17.66 -7.24
C TYR A 312 24.36 17.04 -5.90
N ASN A 313 23.31 17.59 -5.29
CA ASN A 313 22.62 17.02 -4.14
C ASN A 313 21.13 17.05 -4.44
N PRO A 314 20.46 15.89 -4.57
CA PRO A 314 19.05 15.82 -4.94
C PRO A 314 18.12 16.47 -3.90
N GLU A 315 18.50 16.53 -2.62
CA GLU A 315 17.67 17.14 -1.57
C GLU A 315 17.43 18.64 -1.79
N LYS A 316 18.35 19.34 -2.47
CA LYS A 316 18.20 20.76 -2.79
C LYS A 316 17.05 21.05 -3.75
N TYR A 317 16.49 20.03 -4.39
CA TYR A 317 15.43 20.14 -5.38
C TYR A 317 14.04 19.71 -4.83
N LEU A 318 13.97 19.40 -3.54
CA LEU A 318 12.72 19.02 -2.88
C LEU A 318 11.80 20.20 -2.58
N ASN A 319 12.36 21.40 -2.34
CA ASN A 319 11.62 22.59 -1.96
C ASN A 319 11.24 23.44 -3.17
#